data_AF-A0AAU6K4C2-F1
#
_entry.id   AF-A0AAU6K4C2-F1
#
_cell.length_a   1.000
_cell.length_b   1.000
_cell.length_c   1.000
_cell.angle_alpha   90.00
_cell.angle_beta   90.00
_cell.angle_gamma   90.00
#
_symmetry.space_group_name_H-M   'P 1'
#
loop_
_entity.id
_entity.type
_entity.pdbx_description
1 polymer ?
#
loop_
_entity_poly.entity_id
_entity_poly.type
_entity_poly.pdbx_seq_one_letter_code
_entity_poly.pdbx_strand_id
1 'polypeptide(L)'
;MTTTWFMQSRGRLSHQDYSWAPAMAPGTGGLSPEDLLAQGCGGRSISDIIDDTKSCLLLYTLRERPDRNQVWILLMTGLHPTATAEIDHMNRDIRVSVLGAGIGPVPPSELAATACLFLTGGLQNGVPVFYGLRDDKGFAVDSEAWAEVIAGATQLEVPPADEVPRPNTVSLDTDSPANRQWAAGMIVFLTSRVAIGDFSGKARLVGTEARPFLVVTSLLGAESLRSLMPLCGLSERVTGRELAHVSKERGWNVVRALTGKSVTFGLAVYAVLTVLAAIGTMIMLLL
;
A
#
# COMPACT_ATOMS: atom_id res chain seq x y z
N MET A 1 1.79 17.25 -10.43
CA MET A 1 1.72 15.85 -10.91
C MET A 1 0.35 15.33 -10.53
N THR A 2 -0.38 14.73 -11.46
CA THR A 2 -1.75 14.27 -11.24
C THR A 2 -1.78 12.88 -10.59
N THR A 3 -2.51 12.74 -9.49
CA THR A 3 -2.77 11.45 -8.86
C THR A 3 -3.99 10.81 -9.52
N THR A 4 -3.92 9.50 -9.79
CA THR A 4 -5.06 8.71 -10.23
C THR A 4 -5.68 8.01 -9.03
N TRP A 5 -7.00 8.05 -8.92
CA TRP A 5 -7.73 7.53 -7.77
C TRP A 5 -8.77 6.50 -8.20
N PHE A 6 -8.89 5.44 -7.41
CA PHE A 6 -9.84 4.37 -7.59
C PHE A 6 -10.51 4.04 -6.25
N MET A 7 -11.77 3.61 -6.32
CA MET A 7 -12.50 3.08 -5.18
C MET A 7 -12.96 1.66 -5.49
N GLN A 8 -12.81 0.77 -4.52
CA GLN A 8 -13.35 -0.58 -4.57
C GLN A 8 -14.53 -0.67 -3.63
N SER A 9 -15.66 -1.13 -4.13
CA SER A 9 -16.77 -1.54 -3.29
C SER A 9 -17.57 -2.65 -3.97
N ARG A 10 -18.57 -3.17 -3.27
CA ARG A 10 -19.50 -4.19 -3.75
C ARG A 10 -20.93 -3.63 -3.77
N GLY A 11 -21.80 -4.16 -4.62
CA GLY A 11 -23.21 -3.78 -4.61
C GLY A 11 -24.02 -4.50 -3.53
N ARG A 12 -25.31 -4.15 -3.45
CA ARG A 12 -26.25 -4.72 -2.48
C ARG A 12 -26.69 -6.14 -2.86
N LEU A 13 -26.62 -6.52 -4.14
CA LEU A 13 -27.11 -7.80 -4.64
C LEU A 13 -26.02 -8.88 -4.63
N SER A 14 -26.45 -10.14 -4.74
CA SER A 14 -25.56 -11.31 -4.64
C SER A 14 -24.52 -11.43 -5.75
N HIS A 15 -24.83 -10.95 -6.94
CA HIS A 15 -23.93 -10.97 -8.10
C HIS A 15 -23.03 -9.73 -8.18
N GLN A 16 -23.24 -8.74 -7.31
CA GLN A 16 -22.50 -7.48 -7.32
C GLN A 16 -21.34 -7.59 -6.32
N ASP A 17 -20.22 -8.13 -6.78
CA ASP A 17 -19.02 -8.34 -5.94
C ASP A 17 -18.09 -7.11 -5.92
N TYR A 18 -17.05 -7.17 -5.10
CA TYR A 18 -16.05 -6.11 -5.00
C TYR A 18 -15.37 -5.84 -6.34
N SER A 19 -15.54 -4.64 -6.86
CA SER A 19 -14.92 -4.20 -8.11
C SER A 19 -14.35 -2.80 -7.99
N TRP A 20 -13.30 -2.51 -8.75
CA TRP A 20 -12.71 -1.17 -8.81
C TRP A 20 -13.50 -0.26 -9.77
N ALA A 21 -13.69 0.97 -9.35
CA ALA A 21 -14.21 2.07 -10.16
C ALA A 21 -13.25 3.26 -10.07
N PRO A 22 -13.00 3.97 -11.18
CA PRO A 22 -12.23 5.21 -11.13
C PRO A 22 -12.99 6.26 -10.30
N ALA A 23 -12.30 6.96 -9.41
CA ALA A 23 -12.89 8.04 -8.61
C ALA A 23 -12.84 9.39 -9.32
N MET A 24 -11.96 9.54 -10.31
CA MET A 24 -11.89 10.68 -11.21
C MET A 24 -11.62 10.17 -12.63
N ALA A 25 -11.92 10.98 -13.64
CA ALA A 25 -11.61 10.63 -15.03
C ALA A 25 -10.14 10.20 -15.12
N PRO A 26 -9.85 9.01 -15.67
CA PRO A 26 -8.48 8.50 -15.71
C PRO A 26 -7.61 9.49 -16.47
N GLY A 27 -6.58 10.01 -15.81
CA GLY A 27 -5.44 10.54 -16.54
C GLY A 27 -4.96 9.46 -17.51
N THR A 28 -4.58 9.84 -18.73
CA THR A 28 -4.31 9.02 -19.91
C THR A 28 -3.34 7.81 -19.79
N GLY A 29 -2.93 7.40 -18.58
CA GLY A 29 -2.19 6.17 -18.34
C GLY A 29 -3.14 5.09 -17.82
N GLY A 30 -3.39 4.05 -18.61
CA GLY A 30 -4.21 2.87 -18.29
C GLY A 30 -3.65 2.04 -17.13
N LEU A 31 -3.56 2.62 -15.93
CA LEU A 31 -3.21 1.95 -14.70
C LEU A 31 -4.38 1.09 -14.25
N SER A 32 -4.14 -0.20 -14.09
CA SER A 32 -5.08 -1.12 -13.45
C SER A 32 -4.81 -1.19 -11.95
N PRO A 33 -5.80 -0.96 -11.08
CA PRO A 33 -5.67 -1.19 -9.64
C PRO A 33 -5.15 -2.60 -9.30
N GLU A 34 -5.60 -3.61 -10.05
CA GLU A 34 -5.22 -5.00 -9.85
C GLU A 34 -3.72 -5.21 -10.15
N ASP A 35 -3.22 -4.64 -11.24
CA ASP A 35 -1.79 -4.73 -11.61
C ASP A 35 -0.89 -3.97 -10.62
N LEU A 36 -1.39 -2.87 -10.05
CA LEU A 36 -0.68 -2.12 -9.03
C LEU A 36 -0.57 -2.93 -7.72
N LEU A 37 -1.67 -3.57 -7.29
CA LEU A 37 -1.72 -4.33 -6.05
C LEU A 37 -1.07 -5.71 -6.17
N ALA A 38 -1.08 -6.33 -7.35
CA ALA A 38 -0.45 -7.63 -7.61
C ALA A 38 1.08 -7.61 -7.39
N GLN A 39 1.71 -6.43 -7.49
CA GLN A 39 3.14 -6.27 -7.21
C GLN A 39 3.47 -6.43 -5.71
N GLY A 40 2.49 -6.26 -4.83
CA GLY A 40 2.66 -6.38 -3.39
C GLY A 40 3.55 -5.29 -2.79
N CYS A 41 3.96 -5.49 -1.54
CA CYS A 41 4.80 -4.56 -0.81
C CYS A 41 5.85 -5.32 0.01
N GLY A 42 7.13 -4.99 -0.17
CA GLY A 42 8.24 -5.65 0.54
C GLY A 42 8.28 -7.17 0.37
N GLY A 43 7.90 -7.68 -0.81
CA GLY A 43 7.87 -9.11 -1.12
C GLY A 43 6.68 -9.88 -0.52
N ARG A 44 5.68 -9.18 0.05
CA ARG A 44 4.44 -9.76 0.56
C ARG A 44 3.25 -9.33 -0.29
N SER A 45 2.22 -10.18 -0.35
CA SER A 45 0.95 -9.79 -0.96
C SER A 45 0.27 -8.72 -0.09
N ILE A 46 -0.58 -7.90 -0.70
CA ILE A 46 -1.32 -6.85 0.03
C ILE A 46 -2.26 -7.46 1.08
N SER A 47 -2.90 -8.59 0.75
CA SER A 47 -3.79 -9.32 1.68
C SER A 47 -3.07 -9.88 2.91
N ASP A 48 -1.75 -10.07 2.86
CA ASP A 48 -0.96 -10.47 4.03
C ASP A 48 -0.64 -9.29 4.96
N ILE A 49 -0.81 -8.06 4.48
CA ILE A 49 -0.39 -6.84 5.19
C ILE A 49 -1.58 -6.11 5.79
N ILE A 50 -2.68 -5.97 5.05
CA ILE A 50 -3.85 -5.20 5.49
C ILE A 50 -5.10 -6.07 5.53
N ASP A 51 -5.94 -5.79 6.52
CA ASP A 51 -7.28 -6.35 6.67
C ASP A 51 -8.27 -5.38 6.03
N ASP A 52 -9.01 -5.82 5.02
CA ASP A 52 -9.99 -4.99 4.33
C ASP A 52 -11.26 -4.74 5.17
N THR A 53 -11.45 -5.52 6.23
CA THR A 53 -12.55 -5.35 7.20
C THR A 53 -12.26 -4.27 8.25
N LYS A 54 -11.01 -3.79 8.33
CA LYS A 54 -10.54 -2.80 9.31
C LYS A 54 -9.96 -1.57 8.64
N SER A 55 -9.98 -0.44 9.35
CA SER A 55 -9.41 0.82 8.90
C SER A 55 -7.88 0.76 8.87
N CYS A 56 -7.33 0.24 7.78
CA CYS A 56 -5.89 0.13 7.53
C CYS A 56 -5.42 1.19 6.52
N LEU A 57 -4.12 1.50 6.56
CA LEU A 57 -3.47 2.39 5.60
C LEU A 57 -2.09 1.84 5.22
N LEU A 58 -1.77 1.87 3.94
CA LEU A 58 -0.47 1.51 3.40
C LEU A 58 -0.01 2.59 2.42
N LEU A 59 1.09 3.28 2.74
CA LEU A 59 1.76 4.23 1.85
C LEU A 59 3.13 3.69 1.49
N TYR A 60 3.38 3.45 0.20
CA TYR A 60 4.60 2.79 -0.28
C TYR A 60 4.95 3.14 -1.72
N THR A 61 6.12 2.71 -2.17
CA THR A 61 6.58 2.87 -3.54
C THR A 61 6.62 1.54 -4.26
N LEU A 62 6.33 1.57 -5.54
CA LEU A 62 6.73 0.55 -6.51
C LEU A 62 7.96 1.06 -7.26
N ARG A 63 8.82 0.11 -7.64
CA ARG A 63 10.05 0.21 -8.47
C ARG A 63 10.51 1.62 -8.89
N GLU A 64 11.78 1.91 -8.63
CA GLU A 64 12.46 3.06 -9.22
C GLU A 64 12.49 2.95 -10.75
N ARG A 65 11.98 4.00 -11.42
CA ARG A 65 12.07 4.17 -12.87
C ARG A 65 13.41 4.79 -13.24
N PRO A 66 13.88 4.63 -14.51
CA PRO A 66 15.18 5.14 -14.95
C PRO A 66 15.39 6.65 -14.75
N ASP A 67 14.30 7.41 -14.66
CA ASP A 67 14.25 8.86 -14.44
C ASP A 67 14.21 9.26 -12.95
N ARG A 68 14.54 8.34 -12.03
CA ARG A 68 14.43 8.51 -10.57
C ARG A 68 13.00 8.76 -10.05
N ASN A 69 11.99 8.67 -10.91
CA ASN A 69 10.60 8.68 -10.49
C ASN A 69 10.17 7.31 -10.00
N GLN A 70 9.16 7.28 -9.15
CA GLN A 70 8.60 6.05 -8.60
C GLN A 70 7.09 6.14 -8.63
N VAL A 71 6.43 4.98 -8.67
CA VAL A 71 4.98 4.94 -8.50
C VAL A 71 4.72 4.86 -7.01
N TRP A 72 4.19 5.94 -6.44
CA TRP A 72 3.71 5.98 -5.08
C TRP A 72 2.28 5.48 -5.03
N ILE A 73 2.00 4.62 -4.05
CA ILE A 73 0.70 4.01 -3.82
C ILE A 73 0.26 4.35 -2.40
N LEU A 74 -0.95 4.88 -2.29
CA LEU A 74 -1.72 4.96 -1.06
C LEU A 74 -2.89 4.00 -1.16
N LEU A 75 -2.97 3.05 -0.23
CA LEU A 75 -4.11 2.17 -0.09
C LEU A 75 -4.73 2.37 1.29
N MET A 76 -6.03 2.63 1.33
CA MET A 76 -6.83 2.74 2.54
C MET A 76 -7.98 1.74 2.44
N THR A 77 -8.25 1.00 3.51
CA THR A 77 -9.29 -0.04 3.53
C THR A 77 -10.23 0.13 4.73
N GLY A 78 -11.30 -0.65 4.76
CA GLY A 78 -12.27 -0.66 5.85
C GLY A 78 -13.09 0.61 6.02
N LEU A 79 -13.07 1.52 5.02
CA LEU A 79 -13.82 2.76 5.04
C LEU A 79 -15.32 2.49 4.82
N HIS A 80 -16.16 3.42 5.27
CA HIS A 80 -17.60 3.38 5.06
C HIS A 80 -18.02 4.36 3.96
N PRO A 81 -19.14 4.12 3.27
CA PRO A 81 -19.76 5.15 2.43
C PRO A 81 -20.24 6.36 3.23
N THR A 82 -20.37 7.52 2.59
CA THR A 82 -20.88 8.75 3.23
C THR A 82 -22.33 8.62 3.69
N ALA A 83 -23.16 7.88 2.93
CA ALA A 83 -24.48 7.47 3.41
C ALA A 83 -24.33 6.33 4.45
N THR A 84 -24.99 6.46 5.61
CA THR A 84 -24.90 5.52 6.74
C THR A 84 -25.15 4.05 6.35
N ALA A 85 -24.35 3.15 6.93
CA ALA A 85 -24.51 1.68 7.01
C ALA A 85 -25.16 1.01 5.79
N GLU A 86 -24.44 1.00 4.68
CA GLU A 86 -24.80 0.17 3.54
C GLU A 86 -24.56 -1.30 3.86
N ILE A 87 -25.57 -2.14 3.64
CA ILE A 87 -25.52 -3.58 3.89
C ILE A 87 -25.76 -4.35 2.60
N ASP A 88 -25.11 -5.51 2.47
CA ASP A 88 -25.33 -6.41 1.34
C ASP A 88 -26.52 -7.36 1.56
N HIS A 89 -26.83 -8.18 0.54
CA HIS A 89 -27.88 -9.20 0.60
C HIS A 89 -27.72 -10.25 1.71
N MET A 90 -26.54 -10.34 2.35
CA MET A 90 -26.28 -11.22 3.49
C MET A 90 -26.32 -10.45 4.83
N ASN A 91 -26.78 -9.20 4.83
CA ASN A 91 -26.78 -8.29 5.98
C ASN A 91 -25.38 -8.01 6.54
N ARG A 92 -24.35 -7.97 5.69
CA ARG A 92 -22.99 -7.57 6.08
C ARG A 92 -22.73 -6.12 5.71
N ASP A 93 -21.97 -5.41 6.53
CA ASP A 93 -21.50 -4.06 6.22
C ASP A 93 -20.75 -4.02 4.89
N ILE A 94 -21.15 -3.12 4.00
CA ILE A 94 -20.40 -2.78 2.80
C ILE A 94 -19.30 -1.80 3.19
N ARG A 95 -18.08 -2.18 2.82
CA ARG A 95 -16.85 -1.40 3.02
C ARG A 95 -16.35 -0.84 1.70
N VAL A 96 -15.53 0.20 1.78
CA VAL A 96 -14.86 0.80 0.64
C VAL A 96 -13.35 0.78 0.85
N SER A 97 -12.63 0.44 -0.21
CA SER A 97 -11.19 0.63 -0.30
C SER A 97 -10.89 1.77 -1.25
N VAL A 98 -9.91 2.60 -0.92
CA VAL A 98 -9.46 3.70 -1.77
C VAL A 98 -8.01 3.45 -2.15
N LEU A 99 -7.72 3.53 -3.45
CA LEU A 99 -6.39 3.42 -4.02
C LEU A 99 -6.03 4.73 -4.72
N GLY A 100 -5.01 5.42 -4.23
CA GLY A 100 -4.37 6.53 -4.90
C GLY A 100 -3.03 6.10 -5.48
N ALA A 101 -2.76 6.46 -6.73
CA ALA A 101 -1.49 6.19 -7.40
C ALA A 101 -0.96 7.46 -8.06
N GLY A 102 0.32 7.76 -7.87
CA GLY A 102 0.94 8.89 -8.55
C GLY A 102 2.43 8.71 -8.72
N ILE A 103 2.98 9.38 -9.73
CA ILE A 103 4.38 9.22 -10.13
C ILE A 103 5.16 10.43 -9.65
N GLY A 104 6.29 10.18 -8.99
CA GLY A 104 7.21 11.24 -8.59
C GLY A 104 8.41 10.70 -7.81
N PRO A 105 9.42 11.53 -7.54
CA PRO A 105 10.56 11.13 -6.70
C PRO A 105 10.15 10.90 -5.24
N VAL A 106 8.98 11.45 -4.84
CA VAL A 106 8.41 11.44 -3.50
C VAL A 106 6.89 11.27 -3.60
N PRO A 107 6.15 10.97 -2.51
CA PRO A 107 4.71 10.89 -2.58
C PRO A 107 4.14 12.23 -3.09
N PRO A 108 3.29 12.22 -4.13
CA PRO A 108 2.55 13.41 -4.54
C PRO A 108 1.80 14.05 -3.36
N SER A 109 1.67 15.37 -3.40
CA SER A 109 1.05 16.15 -2.32
C SER A 109 -0.36 15.67 -1.98
N GLU A 110 -1.16 15.30 -2.97
CA GLU A 110 -2.51 14.77 -2.78
C GLU A 110 -2.48 13.43 -2.03
N LEU A 111 -1.58 12.49 -2.38
CA LEU A 111 -1.44 11.24 -1.65
C LEU A 111 -1.03 11.47 -0.20
N ALA A 112 -0.03 12.33 0.02
CA ALA A 112 0.44 12.65 1.36
C ALA A 112 -0.67 13.32 2.20
N ALA A 113 -1.39 14.27 1.62
CA ALA A 113 -2.48 15.00 2.27
C ALA A 113 -3.65 14.07 2.63
N THR A 114 -4.09 13.21 1.71
CA THR A 114 -5.16 12.24 1.97
C THR A 114 -4.75 11.19 3.00
N ALA A 115 -3.47 10.77 3.01
CA ALA A 115 -2.95 9.90 4.08
C ALA A 115 -3.00 10.59 5.44
N CYS A 116 -2.64 11.88 5.53
CA CYS A 116 -2.81 12.67 6.75
C CYS A 116 -4.28 12.75 7.17
N LEU A 117 -5.19 13.05 6.24
CA LEU A 117 -6.64 13.10 6.49
C LEU A 117 -7.17 11.78 7.06
N PHE A 118 -6.71 10.64 6.55
CA PHE A 118 -7.06 9.32 7.10
C PHE A 118 -6.57 9.17 8.55
N LEU A 119 -5.30 9.50 8.80
CA LEU A 119 -4.67 9.32 10.11
C LEU A 119 -5.31 10.20 11.19
N THR A 120 -5.72 11.42 10.83
CA THR A 120 -6.39 12.35 11.74
C THR A 120 -7.90 12.11 11.86
N GLY A 121 -8.43 11.07 11.20
CA GLY A 121 -9.84 10.69 11.31
C GLY A 121 -10.80 11.50 10.43
N GLY A 122 -10.30 12.32 9.50
CA GLY A 122 -11.14 13.13 8.62
C GLY A 122 -12.00 12.33 7.63
N LEU A 123 -11.68 11.05 7.40
CA LEU A 123 -12.48 10.13 6.55
C LEU A 123 -13.50 9.30 7.34
N GLN A 124 -13.71 9.57 8.64
CA GLN A 124 -14.69 8.83 9.46
C GLN A 124 -16.13 9.03 8.99
N ASN A 125 -16.43 10.18 8.39
CA ASN A 125 -17.75 10.47 7.79
C ASN A 125 -17.98 9.73 6.46
N GLY A 126 -17.03 8.91 6.04
CA GLY A 126 -17.13 8.03 4.90
C GLY A 126 -16.61 8.61 3.58
N VAL A 127 -16.67 7.79 2.55
CA VAL A 127 -16.24 8.11 1.19
C VAL A 127 -17.45 8.25 0.25
N PRO A 128 -17.37 9.12 -0.77
CA PRO A 128 -18.51 9.53 -1.59
C PRO A 128 -18.88 8.46 -2.63
N VAL A 129 -19.42 7.35 -2.13
CA VAL A 129 -19.93 6.21 -2.90
C VAL A 129 -21.43 6.11 -2.68
N PHE A 130 -22.17 5.93 -3.77
CA PHE A 130 -23.63 5.76 -3.74
C PHE A 130 -24.06 4.41 -4.33
N TYR A 131 -25.17 3.89 -3.82
CA TYR A 131 -25.70 2.55 -4.11
C TYR A 131 -27.12 2.61 -4.66
N GLY A 132 -27.62 1.48 -5.16
CA GLY A 132 -28.97 1.37 -5.73
C GLY A 132 -28.99 1.51 -7.26
N LEU A 133 -27.82 1.40 -7.89
CA LEU A 133 -27.71 1.31 -9.35
C LEU A 133 -28.19 -0.05 -9.85
N ARG A 134 -28.78 -0.05 -11.05
CA ARG A 134 -29.18 -1.28 -11.75
C ARG A 134 -28.01 -1.95 -12.49
N ASP A 135 -26.88 -1.29 -12.55
CA ASP A 135 -25.68 -1.76 -13.23
C ASP A 135 -25.04 -2.93 -12.46
N ASP A 136 -24.25 -3.74 -13.17
CA ASP A 136 -23.63 -4.96 -12.63
C ASP A 136 -22.71 -4.71 -11.42
N LYS A 137 -22.17 -3.50 -11.26
CA LYS A 137 -21.34 -3.13 -10.10
C LYS A 137 -22.18 -2.79 -8.86
N GLY A 138 -23.39 -2.26 -9.05
CA GLY A 138 -24.29 -1.86 -7.96
C GLY A 138 -23.91 -0.61 -7.16
N PHE A 139 -22.81 0.06 -7.51
CA PHE A 139 -22.35 1.31 -6.90
C PHE A 139 -21.69 2.22 -7.93
N ALA A 140 -21.61 3.52 -7.64
CA ALA A 140 -20.73 4.44 -8.34
C ALA A 140 -20.11 5.45 -7.37
N VAL A 141 -19.07 6.13 -7.86
CA VAL A 141 -18.31 7.13 -7.12
C VAL A 141 -18.75 8.51 -7.57
N ASP A 142 -19.02 9.40 -6.61
CA ASP A 142 -19.21 10.81 -6.90
C ASP A 142 -17.84 11.49 -7.00
N SER A 143 -17.42 11.73 -8.25
CA SER A 143 -16.11 12.30 -8.56
C SER A 143 -15.95 13.75 -8.09
N GLU A 144 -17.03 14.53 -8.07
CA GLU A 144 -16.99 15.93 -7.61
C GLU A 144 -16.79 15.96 -6.10
N ALA A 145 -17.59 15.18 -5.36
CA ALA A 145 -17.43 15.03 -3.92
C ALA A 145 -16.05 14.44 -3.54
N TRP A 146 -15.49 13.53 -4.33
CA TRP A 146 -14.13 13.03 -4.10
C TRP A 146 -13.06 14.11 -4.31
N ALA A 147 -13.23 14.96 -5.34
CA ALA A 147 -12.34 16.09 -5.57
C ALA A 147 -12.40 17.10 -4.39
N GLU A 148 -13.58 17.32 -3.82
CA GLU A 148 -13.74 18.14 -2.60
C GLU A 148 -13.01 17.53 -1.39
N VAL A 149 -13.07 16.20 -1.21
CA VAL A 149 -12.31 15.50 -0.17
C VAL A 149 -10.80 15.70 -0.34
N ILE A 150 -10.29 15.59 -1.58
CA ILE A 150 -8.86 15.85 -1.86
C ILE A 150 -8.53 17.33 -1.57
N ALA A 151 -9.35 18.27 -2.03
CA ALA A 151 -9.14 19.69 -1.78
C ALA A 151 -9.09 19.99 -0.26
N GLY A 152 -10.04 19.46 0.51
CA GLY A 152 -10.06 19.55 1.97
C GLY A 152 -8.82 18.91 2.61
N ALA A 153 -8.39 17.74 2.13
CA ALA A 153 -7.16 17.09 2.60
C ALA A 153 -5.94 17.99 2.39
N THR A 154 -5.83 18.67 1.24
CA THR A 154 -4.69 19.55 0.94
C THR A 154 -4.67 20.83 1.77
N GLN A 155 -5.80 21.25 2.32
CA GLN A 155 -5.93 22.39 3.23
C GLN A 155 -5.80 22.00 4.69
N LEU A 156 -5.74 20.70 5.01
CA LEU A 156 -5.63 20.20 6.36
C LEU A 156 -4.31 20.64 7.00
N GLU A 157 -4.39 21.43 8.06
CA GLU A 157 -3.23 21.79 8.86
C GLU A 157 -2.88 20.66 9.83
N VAL A 158 -1.79 19.96 9.53
CA VAL A 158 -1.19 18.99 10.45
C VAL A 158 0.17 19.52 10.89
N PRO A 159 0.41 19.73 12.21
CA PRO A 159 1.71 20.16 12.69
C PRO A 159 2.76 19.10 12.34
N PRO A 160 3.92 19.50 11.78
CA PRO A 160 4.99 18.55 11.50
C PRO A 160 5.48 17.90 12.80
N ALA A 161 5.90 16.64 12.71
CA ALA A 161 6.55 15.98 13.83
C ALA A 161 7.91 16.63 14.13
N ASP A 162 8.24 16.79 15.41
CA ASP A 162 9.53 17.35 15.84
C ASP A 162 10.72 16.48 15.45
N GLU A 163 10.50 15.16 15.40
CA GLU A 163 11.50 14.17 15.05
C GLU A 163 10.89 13.09 14.15
N VAL A 164 11.71 12.59 13.21
CA VAL A 164 11.37 11.45 12.36
C VAL A 164 12.38 10.32 12.56
N PRO A 165 11.97 9.05 12.36
CA PRO A 165 12.87 7.92 12.50
C PRO A 165 14.09 8.07 11.58
N ARG A 166 15.23 7.63 12.08
CA ARG A 166 16.48 7.59 11.30
C ARG A 166 16.34 6.67 10.07
N PRO A 167 17.18 6.86 9.04
CA PRO A 167 17.10 6.11 7.78
C PRO A 167 17.20 4.59 7.92
N ASN A 168 17.92 4.13 8.93
CA ASN A 168 18.17 2.71 9.18
C ASN A 168 17.42 2.23 10.44
N THR A 169 16.34 2.91 10.81
CA THR A 169 15.46 2.49 11.91
C THR A 169 14.04 2.26 11.40
N VAL A 170 13.34 1.36 12.07
CA VAL A 170 11.90 1.13 11.94
C VAL A 170 11.27 1.64 13.24
N SER A 171 10.30 2.55 13.15
CA SER A 171 9.46 2.94 14.31
C SER A 171 8.21 2.08 14.30
N LEU A 172 8.02 1.26 15.33
CA LEU A 172 6.81 0.49 15.53
C LEU A 172 6.12 0.96 16.79
N ASP A 173 4.82 1.18 16.69
CA ASP A 173 4.03 1.73 17.77
C ASP A 173 2.64 1.07 17.79
N THR A 174 1.97 1.13 18.94
CA THR A 174 0.56 0.76 19.04
C THR A 174 -0.28 1.67 18.16
N ASP A 175 -1.30 1.13 17.49
CA ASP A 175 -2.26 1.97 16.78
C ASP A 175 -3.14 2.75 17.79
N SER A 176 -2.89 4.05 17.90
CA SER A 176 -3.61 4.96 18.81
C SER A 176 -3.79 6.33 18.16
N PRO A 177 -4.78 7.14 18.59
CA PRO A 177 -4.98 8.48 18.04
C PRO A 177 -3.71 9.36 18.10
N ALA A 178 -2.98 9.31 19.22
CA ALA A 178 -1.75 10.07 19.38
C ALA A 178 -0.66 9.62 18.40
N ASN A 179 -0.50 8.30 18.19
CA ASN A 179 0.50 7.77 17.28
C ASN A 179 0.12 7.99 15.81
N ARG A 180 -1.17 7.98 15.48
CA ARG A 180 -1.67 8.38 14.16
C ARG A 180 -1.42 9.86 13.88
N GLN A 181 -1.66 10.74 14.86
CA GLN A 181 -1.35 12.16 14.75
C GLN A 181 0.15 12.38 14.52
N TRP A 182 1.02 11.69 15.27
CA TRP A 182 2.46 11.76 15.08
C TRP A 182 2.90 11.23 13.70
N ALA A 183 2.31 10.12 13.23
CA ALA A 183 2.58 9.58 11.89
C ALA A 183 2.16 10.56 10.76
N ALA A 184 1.04 11.28 10.93
CA ALA A 184 0.63 12.35 10.02
C ALA A 184 1.63 13.50 10.03
N GLY A 185 2.08 13.93 11.21
CA GLY A 185 3.14 14.94 11.36
C GLY A 185 4.47 14.50 10.72
N MET A 186 4.80 13.20 10.76
CA MET A 186 5.98 12.64 10.09
C MET A 186 5.85 12.74 8.56
N ILE A 187 4.66 12.49 7.99
CA ILE A 187 4.40 12.71 6.57
C ILE A 187 4.67 14.17 6.20
N VAL A 188 4.10 15.13 6.94
CA VAL A 188 4.29 16.57 6.70
C VAL A 188 5.76 16.99 6.83
N PHE A 189 6.45 16.53 7.88
CA PHE A 189 7.86 16.80 8.04
C PHE A 189 8.64 16.32 6.81
N LEU A 190 8.46 15.06 6.41
CA LEU A 190 9.23 14.47 5.33
C LEU A 190 8.93 15.12 3.98
N THR A 191 7.66 15.40 3.66
CA THR A 191 7.29 16.10 2.42
C THR A 191 7.82 17.54 2.38
N SER A 192 7.86 18.25 3.51
CA SER A 192 8.48 19.58 3.58
C SER A 192 10.00 19.55 3.32
N ARG A 193 10.70 18.49 3.78
CA ARG A 193 12.13 18.30 3.48
C ARG A 193 12.38 18.02 2.00
N VAL A 194 11.41 17.47 1.27
CA VAL A 194 11.49 17.34 -0.20
C VAL A 194 11.53 18.68 -0.87
N ALA A 195 10.66 19.59 -0.46
CA ALA A 195 10.54 20.90 -1.09
C ALA A 195 11.86 21.69 -1.08
N ILE A 196 12.75 21.37 -0.13
CA ILE A 196 14.09 21.95 0.01
C ILE A 196 15.24 21.02 -0.46
N GLY A 197 14.93 19.86 -1.06
CA GLY A 197 15.90 18.96 -1.69
C GLY A 197 16.60 17.93 -0.79
N ASP A 198 16.13 17.68 0.44
CA ASP A 198 16.82 16.85 1.46
C ASP A 198 16.18 15.44 1.66
N PHE A 199 15.41 14.94 0.69
CA PHE A 199 14.62 13.71 0.89
C PHE A 199 15.37 12.41 0.59
N SER A 200 16.34 12.43 -0.33
CA SER A 200 16.85 11.21 -0.99
C SER A 200 17.72 10.32 -0.09
N GLY A 201 18.40 10.86 0.92
CA GLY A 201 19.35 10.11 1.75
C GLY A 201 18.75 9.52 3.04
N LYS A 202 17.62 10.04 3.51
CA LYS A 202 17.25 9.89 4.93
C LYS A 202 16.27 8.78 5.26
N ALA A 203 15.69 8.07 4.29
CA ALA A 203 14.66 7.08 4.62
C ALA A 203 14.69 5.78 3.80
N ARG A 204 15.58 5.62 2.81
CA ARG A 204 15.63 4.44 1.91
C ARG A 204 14.26 4.03 1.37
N LEU A 205 13.43 5.02 1.05
CA LEU A 205 12.08 4.81 0.49
C LEU A 205 12.13 4.53 -1.01
N VAL A 206 13.33 4.61 -1.59
CA VAL A 206 13.60 4.66 -3.02
C VAL A 206 14.66 3.61 -3.38
N GLY A 207 14.53 3.00 -4.56
CA GLY A 207 15.51 2.04 -5.09
C GLY A 207 15.15 0.58 -4.89
N THR A 208 16.09 -0.32 -5.16
CA THR A 208 15.88 -1.79 -5.11
C THR A 208 15.65 -2.34 -3.71
N GLU A 209 16.01 -1.56 -2.68
CA GLU A 209 15.75 -1.85 -1.26
C GLU A 209 14.63 -0.96 -0.70
N ALA A 210 13.76 -0.40 -1.56
CA ALA A 210 12.67 0.47 -1.12
C ALA A 210 11.76 -0.25 -0.12
N ARG A 211 11.58 0.38 1.02
CA ARG A 211 10.72 -0.10 2.10
C ARG A 211 9.43 0.72 2.14
N PRO A 212 8.33 0.17 2.69
CA PRO A 212 7.10 0.95 2.84
C PRO A 212 7.34 2.19 3.70
N PHE A 213 6.65 3.28 3.36
CA PHE A 213 6.74 4.51 4.12
C PHE A 213 5.97 4.39 5.43
N LEU A 214 4.70 4.01 5.35
CA LEU A 214 3.81 3.90 6.50
C LEU A 214 2.90 2.69 6.34
N VAL A 215 2.77 1.93 7.42
CA VAL A 215 1.88 0.78 7.52
C VAL A 215 1.04 0.93 8.77
N VAL A 216 -0.28 1.03 8.63
CA VAL A 216 -1.25 0.97 9.72
C VAL A 216 -2.09 -0.28 9.49
N THR A 217 -2.04 -1.25 10.39
CA THR A 217 -2.64 -2.58 10.18
C THR A 217 -3.09 -3.26 11.46
N SER A 218 -4.14 -4.08 11.36
CA SER A 218 -4.61 -5.01 12.42
C SER A 218 -4.00 -6.42 12.32
N LEU A 219 -3.38 -6.77 11.18
CA LEU A 219 -2.93 -8.14 10.89
C LEU A 219 -1.54 -8.45 11.46
N LEU A 220 -0.63 -7.49 11.43
CA LEU A 220 0.78 -7.76 11.67
C LEU A 220 1.19 -7.40 13.10
N GLY A 221 1.90 -8.33 13.77
CA GLY A 221 2.61 -8.06 15.02
C GLY A 221 3.98 -7.39 14.78
N ALA A 222 4.63 -6.99 15.87
CA ALA A 222 5.92 -6.28 15.83
C ALA A 222 6.97 -6.97 14.96
N GLU A 223 7.17 -8.29 15.09
CA GLU A 223 8.17 -9.03 14.33
C GLU A 223 7.91 -9.04 12.81
N SER A 224 6.65 -9.14 12.41
CA SER A 224 6.27 -9.11 11.00
C SER A 224 6.49 -7.71 10.41
N LEU A 225 6.15 -6.66 11.15
CA LEU A 225 6.44 -5.29 10.75
C LEU A 225 7.94 -5.01 10.67
N ARG A 226 8.75 -5.48 11.63
CA ARG A 226 10.23 -5.40 11.54
C ARG A 226 10.76 -6.06 10.29
N SER A 227 10.16 -7.19 9.88
CA SER A 227 10.56 -7.92 8.66
C SER A 227 10.16 -7.17 7.39
N LEU A 228 9.05 -6.45 7.40
CA LEU A 228 8.61 -5.58 6.30
C LEU A 228 9.44 -4.27 6.23
N MET A 229 10.10 -3.90 7.32
CA MET A 229 11.00 -2.76 7.45
C MET A 229 10.38 -1.38 7.13
N PRO A 230 9.12 -1.08 7.48
CA PRO A 230 8.57 0.24 7.17
C PRO A 230 9.34 1.36 7.88
N LEU A 231 9.25 2.59 7.38
CA LEU A 231 9.77 3.73 8.14
C LEU A 231 8.97 3.91 9.45
N CYS A 232 7.64 3.80 9.36
CA CYS A 232 6.73 3.77 10.51
C CYS A 232 5.67 2.66 10.34
N GLY A 233 5.43 1.89 11.42
CA GLY A 233 4.39 0.88 11.50
C GLY A 233 3.52 1.08 12.74
N LEU A 234 2.20 1.13 12.57
CA LEU A 234 1.21 1.19 13.64
C LEU A 234 0.37 -0.09 13.63
N SER A 235 0.22 -0.73 14.78
CA SER A 235 -0.62 -1.92 14.91
C SER A 235 -1.13 -2.12 16.33
N GLU A 236 -2.37 -2.60 16.47
CA GLU A 236 -2.96 -2.99 17.76
C GLU A 236 -2.18 -4.12 18.45
N ARG A 237 -1.41 -4.90 17.68
CA ARG A 237 -0.59 -6.03 18.18
C ARG A 237 0.78 -5.60 18.71
N VAL A 238 1.09 -4.31 18.65
CA VAL A 238 2.33 -3.72 19.19
C VAL A 238 1.98 -3.07 20.53
N THR A 239 2.70 -3.40 21.60
CA THR A 239 2.34 -2.98 22.98
C THR A 239 3.19 -1.81 23.52
N GLY A 240 3.88 -1.06 22.65
CA GLY A 240 4.69 0.10 23.01
C GLY A 240 5.54 0.62 21.85
N ARG A 241 6.35 1.66 22.09
CA ARG A 241 7.25 2.22 21.08
C ARG A 241 8.52 1.42 20.95
N GLU A 242 8.71 0.78 19.79
CA GLU A 242 9.95 0.10 19.43
C GLU A 242 10.67 0.88 18.33
N LEU A 243 11.90 1.32 18.61
CA LEU A 243 12.84 1.76 17.58
C LEU A 243 13.82 0.62 17.31
N ALA A 244 13.61 -0.09 16.20
CA ALA A 244 14.48 -1.18 15.80
C ALA A 244 15.52 -0.70 14.79
N HIS A 245 16.81 -0.89 15.11
CA HIS A 245 17.88 -0.70 14.14
C HIS A 245 17.87 -1.83 13.11
N VAL A 246 17.87 -1.47 11.84
CA VAL A 246 18.05 -2.41 10.74
C VAL A 246 19.55 -2.50 10.46
N SER A 247 20.21 -3.55 10.93
CA SER A 247 21.56 -3.85 10.47
C SER A 247 21.51 -4.28 9.00
N LYS A 248 22.48 -3.81 8.19
CA LYS A 248 22.61 -4.18 6.76
C LYS A 248 22.61 -5.72 6.54
N GLU A 249 22.97 -6.50 7.55
CA GLU A 249 23.06 -7.96 7.47
C GLU A 249 21.70 -8.68 7.46
N ARG A 250 20.62 -8.08 7.98
CA ARG A 250 19.28 -8.72 7.92
C ARG A 250 18.61 -8.59 6.55
N GLY A 251 18.84 -7.49 5.83
CA GLY A 251 18.36 -7.33 4.45
C GLY A 251 18.93 -8.39 3.52
N TRP A 252 20.21 -8.72 3.69
CA TRP A 252 20.88 -9.78 2.92
C TRP A 252 20.36 -11.18 3.22
N ASN A 253 20.01 -11.49 4.48
CA ASN A 253 19.53 -12.83 4.84
C ASN A 253 18.07 -13.09 4.41
N VAL A 254 17.22 -12.07 4.37
CA VAL A 254 15.84 -12.21 3.82
C VAL A 254 15.87 -12.30 2.29
N VAL A 255 16.71 -11.51 1.61
CA VAL A 255 16.93 -11.63 0.16
C VAL A 255 17.60 -12.97 -0.19
N ARG A 256 18.54 -13.48 0.60
CA ARG A 256 19.11 -14.84 0.45
C ARG A 256 18.11 -15.95 0.74
N ALA A 257 17.20 -15.77 1.69
CA ALA A 257 16.15 -16.77 1.96
C ALA A 257 15.14 -16.86 0.81
N LEU A 258 14.92 -15.77 0.07
CA LEU A 258 14.06 -15.73 -1.12
C LEU A 258 14.79 -16.17 -2.39
N THR A 259 16.03 -15.73 -2.62
CA THR A 259 16.85 -16.15 -3.78
C THR A 259 17.43 -17.55 -3.63
N GLY A 260 17.67 -18.02 -2.40
CA GLY A 260 18.10 -19.39 -2.10
C GLY A 260 17.02 -20.44 -2.39
N LYS A 261 15.74 -20.04 -2.37
CA LYS A 261 14.62 -20.90 -2.83
C LYS A 261 14.49 -20.93 -4.36
N SER A 262 15.06 -19.96 -5.07
CA SER A 262 15.11 -19.96 -6.55
C SER A 262 16.20 -20.89 -7.09
N VAL A 263 17.28 -21.12 -6.33
CA VAL A 263 18.37 -22.02 -6.74
C VAL A 263 17.91 -23.49 -6.75
N THR A 264 17.02 -23.91 -5.85
CA THR A 264 16.41 -25.25 -5.90
C THR A 264 15.48 -25.43 -7.10
N PHE A 265 14.80 -24.37 -7.56
CA PHE A 265 13.99 -24.44 -8.78
C PHE A 265 14.87 -24.53 -10.04
N GLY A 266 16.00 -23.80 -10.07
CA GLY A 266 17.01 -23.91 -11.12
C GLY A 266 17.65 -25.30 -11.20
N LEU A 267 18.00 -25.90 -10.06
CA LEU A 267 18.54 -27.26 -9.98
C LEU A 267 17.50 -28.34 -10.36
N ALA A 268 16.24 -28.16 -9.98
CA ALA A 268 15.16 -29.08 -10.38
C ALA A 268 14.90 -29.01 -11.90
N VAL A 269 14.91 -27.82 -12.49
CA VAL A 269 14.77 -27.64 -13.95
C VAL A 269 16.00 -28.18 -14.69
N TYR A 270 17.22 -28.01 -14.15
CA TYR A 270 18.43 -28.59 -14.74
C TYR A 270 18.46 -30.12 -14.64
N ALA A 271 17.98 -30.70 -13.53
CA ALA A 271 17.87 -32.15 -13.36
C ALA A 271 16.83 -32.76 -14.30
N VAL A 272 15.68 -32.10 -14.49
CA VAL A 272 14.65 -32.55 -15.44
C VAL A 272 15.13 -32.44 -16.89
N LEU A 273 15.86 -31.37 -17.24
CA LEU A 273 16.45 -31.21 -18.58
C LEU A 273 17.58 -32.21 -18.87
N THR A 274 18.40 -32.56 -17.87
CA THR A 274 19.45 -33.58 -18.05
C THR A 274 18.88 -34.98 -18.16
N VAL A 275 17.81 -35.31 -17.43
CA VAL A 275 17.10 -36.59 -17.58
C VAL A 275 16.40 -36.68 -18.95
N LEU A 276 15.76 -35.62 -19.42
CA LEU A 276 15.14 -35.60 -20.76
C LEU A 276 16.18 -35.68 -21.89
N ALA A 277 17.35 -35.05 -21.73
CA ALA A 277 18.45 -35.16 -22.70
C ALA A 277 19.06 -36.57 -22.72
N ALA A 278 19.16 -37.24 -21.57
CA ALA A 278 19.65 -38.62 -21.46
C ALA A 278 18.66 -39.64 -22.07
N ILE A 279 17.35 -39.43 -21.90
CA ILE A 279 16.32 -40.27 -22.51
C ILE A 279 16.27 -40.07 -24.03
N GLY A 280 16.41 -38.82 -24.51
CA GLY A 280 16.47 -38.52 -25.94
C GLY A 280 17.70 -39.12 -26.64
N THR A 281 18.85 -39.18 -25.96
CA THR A 281 20.06 -39.82 -26.51
C THR A 281 20.02 -41.34 -26.47
N MET A 282 19.35 -41.97 -25.49
CA MET A 282 19.14 -43.43 -25.51
C MET A 282 18.20 -43.88 -26.63
N ILE A 283 17.17 -43.10 -26.99
CA ILE A 283 16.24 -43.45 -28.08
C ILE A 283 16.91 -43.34 -29.46
N MET A 284 17.88 -42.44 -29.62
CA MET A 284 18.69 -42.30 -30.85
C MET A 284 19.77 -43.40 -31.01
N LEU A 285 20.07 -44.17 -29.96
CA LEU A 285 21.00 -45.31 -30.02
C LEU A 285 20.28 -46.66 -30.18
N LEU A 286 18.95 -46.67 -30.14
CA LEU A 286 18.08 -47.85 -30.25
C LEU A 286 17.22 -47.86 -31.54
N LEU A 287 17.40 -46.88 -32.42
CA LEU A 287 16.89 -46.82 -33.79
C LEU A 287 18.04 -46.95 -34.78
#